data_AF-A0A291BW72-F1
#
_entry.id   AF-A0A291BW72-F1
#
_cell.length_a   1.000
_cell.length_b   1.000
_cell.length_c   1.000
_cell.angle_alpha   90.00
_cell.angle_beta   90.00
_cell.angle_gamma   90.00
#
_symmetry.space_group_name_H-M   'P 1'
#
loop_
_entity.id
_entity.type
_entity.pdbx_description
1 polymer ?
#
loop_
_entity_poly.entity_id
_entity_poly.type
_entity_poly.pdbx_seq_one_letter_code
_entity_poly.pdbx_strand_id
1 'polypeptide(L)' 'MKLIRIERSGNYQDFCRAVGEKVIEGHEFVKSYERGPRDMINHKESHLVPKRYTAYFKPKG' A
#
# COMPACT_ATOMS: atom_id res chain seq x y z
N MET A 1 -3.80 -19.28 -2.97
CA MET A 1 -2.63 -18.81 -2.20
C MET A 1 -2.98 -17.49 -1.53
N LYS A 2 -2.74 -17.33 -0.22
CA LYS A 2 -3.09 -16.10 0.52
C LYS A 2 -1.95 -15.07 0.34
N LEU A 3 -2.29 -13.88 -0.14
CA LEU A 3 -1.32 -12.79 -0.34
C LEU A 3 -1.00 -12.10 0.99
N ILE A 4 0.25 -11.71 1.17
CA ILE A 4 0.68 -10.82 2.26
C ILE A 4 0.40 -9.39 1.83
N ARG A 5 -0.23 -8.61 2.71
CA ARG A 5 -0.55 -7.19 2.50
C ARG A 5 0.26 -6.35 3.47
N ILE A 6 0.94 -5.33 2.97
CA ILE A 6 1.47 -4.24 3.78
C ILE A 6 0.76 -2.94 3.41
N GLU A 7 0.45 -2.13 4.40
CA GLU A 7 -0.16 -0.81 4.22
C GLU A 7 0.65 0.22 4.98
N ARG A 8 0.93 1.35 4.34
CA ARG A 8 1.58 2.51 4.96
C ARG A 8 0.82 3.79 4.62
N SER A 9 0.47 4.55 5.64
CA SER A 9 0.05 5.94 5.50
C SER A 9 1.27 6.85 5.61
N GLY A 10 1.29 7.96 4.85
CA GLY A 10 2.37 8.96 4.94
C GLY A 10 3.12 9.15 3.63
N ASN A 11 4.45 9.13 3.67
CA ASN A 11 5.31 9.37 2.51
C ASN A 11 5.47 8.12 1.63
N TYR A 12 5.51 8.31 0.32
CA TYR A 12 5.77 7.27 -0.66
C TYR A 12 7.16 6.63 -0.48
N GLN A 13 8.18 7.39 -0.06
CA GLN A 13 9.54 6.84 0.16
C GLN A 13 9.56 5.75 1.24
N ASP A 14 8.84 5.95 2.35
CA ASP A 14 8.74 4.95 3.42
C ASP A 14 8.01 3.69 2.96
N PHE A 15 7.00 3.88 2.10
CA PHE A 15 6.33 2.76 1.45
C PHE A 15 7.28 1.98 0.53
N CYS A 16 8.05 2.66 -0.32
CA CYS A 16 9.04 2.01 -1.18
C CYS A 16 10.09 1.24 -0.36
N ARG A 17 10.56 1.79 0.75
CA ARG A 17 11.48 1.11 1.67
C ARG A 17 10.87 -0.17 2.21
N ALA A 18 9.64 -0.11 2.73
CA ALA A 18 8.95 -1.30 3.25
C ALA A 18 8.67 -2.36 2.16
N VAL A 19 8.40 -1.93 0.92
CA VAL A 19 8.28 -2.85 -0.22
C VAL A 19 9.61 -3.54 -0.49
N GLY A 20 10.72 -2.77 -0.52
CA GLY A 20 12.06 -3.30 -0.70
C GLY A 20 12.45 -4.31 0.36
N GLU A 21 12.15 -4.06 1.63
CA GLU A 21 12.37 -5.00 2.73
C GLU A 21 11.67 -6.34 2.48
N LYS A 22 10.41 -6.32 2.03
CA LYS A 22 9.67 -7.57 1.72
C LYS A 22 10.25 -8.34 0.54
N VAL A 23 10.72 -7.64 -0.49
CA VAL A 23 11.42 -8.27 -1.62
C VAL A 23 12.72 -8.91 -1.15
N ILE A 24 13.50 -8.23 -0.29
CA ILE A 24 14.75 -8.76 0.28
C ILE A 24 14.48 -9.99 1.17
N GLU A 25 13.37 -10.02 1.92
CA GLU A 25 12.93 -11.19 2.69
C GLU A 25 12.54 -12.41 1.82
N GLY A 26 12.51 -12.26 0.49
CA GLY A 26 12.21 -13.33 -0.48
C GLY A 26 10.75 -13.38 -0.93
N HIS A 27 9.94 -12.36 -0.62
CA HIS A 27 8.55 -12.30 -1.05
C HIS A 27 8.44 -11.76 -2.48
N GLU A 28 7.58 -12.39 -3.31
CA GLU A 28 7.34 -11.95 -4.68
C GLU A 28 6.35 -10.79 -4.68
N PHE A 29 6.78 -9.60 -5.13
CA PHE A 29 5.90 -8.45 -5.29
C PHE A 29 4.87 -8.70 -6.40
N VAL A 30 3.59 -8.46 -6.12
CA VAL A 30 2.49 -8.69 -7.07
C VAL A 30 1.96 -7.37 -7.63
N LYS A 31 1.57 -6.46 -6.74
CA LYS A 31 0.92 -5.19 -7.11
C LYS A 31 0.89 -4.21 -5.95
N SER A 32 0.82 -2.93 -6.28
CA SER A 32 0.60 -1.84 -5.33
C SER A 32 -0.54 -0.92 -5.77
N TYR A 33 -1.16 -0.25 -4.80
CA TYR A 33 -2.17 0.79 -5.05
C TYR A 33 -1.97 1.96 -4.09
N GLU A 34 -2.17 3.17 -4.60
CA GLU A 34 -2.30 4.38 -3.82
C GLU A 34 -3.79 4.68 -3.64
N ARG A 35 -4.22 4.87 -2.40
CA ARG A 35 -5.52 5.48 -2.06
C ARG A 35 -5.24 6.92 -1.66
N GLY A 36 -5.66 7.86 -2.51
CA GLY A 36 -5.49 9.28 -2.27
C GLY A 36 -6.77 9.96 -1.76
N PRO A 37 -6.67 11.24 -1.34
CA PRO A 37 -7.83 12.06 -0.96
C PRO A 37 -8.79 12.33 -2.14
N ARG A 38 -8.44 11.93 -3.37
CA ARG A 38 -9.26 12.14 -4.57
C ARG A 38 -10.43 11.17 -4.71
N ASP A 39 -10.47 10.08 -3.95
CA ASP A 39 -11.43 8.98 -4.19
C ASP A 39 -12.74 9.06 -3.39
N MET A 40 -13.02 10.15 -2.67
CA MET A 40 -14.29 10.31 -1.95
C MET A 40 -14.90 11.70 -2.10
N ILE A 41 -15.26 12.06 -3.33
CA ILE A 41 -16.32 13.04 -3.56
C ILE A 41 -17.66 12.28 -3.48
N ASN A 42 -18.04 11.83 -2.29
CA ASN A 42 -19.39 11.32 -2.04
C ASN A 42 -19.99 12.12 -0.89
N HIS A 43 -20.94 12.97 -1.25
CA HIS A 43 -21.89 13.68 -0.37
C HIS A 43 -21.31 14.50 0.79
N LYS A 44 -21.11 15.79 0.53
CA LYS A 44 -21.20 16.92 1.50
C LYS A 44 -20.31 16.94 2.75
N GLU A 45 -19.45 15.95 2.98
CA GLU A 45 -18.40 16.04 4.00
C GLU A 45 -17.03 15.83 3.38
N SER A 46 -16.22 16.90 3.37
CA SER A 46 -14.84 16.85 2.91
C SER A 46 -13.96 16.19 3.96
N HIS A 47 -14.03 14.86 4.08
CA HIS A 47 -13.09 14.12 4.91
C HIS A 47 -11.76 14.01 4.17
N LEU A 48 -10.74 14.72 4.66
CA LEU A 48 -9.36 14.56 4.19
C LEU A 48 -8.89 13.14 4.50
N VAL A 49 -9.07 12.20 3.56
CA VAL A 49 -8.56 10.84 3.71
C VAL A 49 -7.04 10.89 3.54
N PRO A 50 -6.25 10.51 4.57
CA PRO A 50 -4.81 10.51 4.46
C PRO A 50 -4.37 9.52 3.37
N LYS A 51 -3.37 9.92 2.57
CA LYS A 51 -2.79 9.04 1.53
C LYS A 51 -2.33 7.73 2.15
N ARG A 52 -2.73 6.62 1.53
CA ARG A 52 -2.31 5.27 1.91
C ARG A 52 -1.76 4.53 0.70
N TYR A 53 -0.68 3.82 0.91
CA TYR A 53 -0.07 2.96 -0.09
C TYR A 53 -0.16 1.52 0.41
N THR A 54 -0.66 0.64 -0.46
CA THR A 54 -0.79 -0.78 -0.16
C THR A 54 0.02 -1.57 -1.16
N ALA A 55 0.73 -2.60 -0.72
CA ALA A 55 1.40 -3.58 -1.57
C ALA A 55 1.00 -5.01 -1.20
N TYR A 56 0.95 -5.87 -2.20
CA TYR A 56 0.60 -7.28 -2.08
C TYR A 56 1.75 -8.14 -2.56
N PHE A 57 2.02 -9.22 -1.82
CA PHE A 57 3.10 -10.15 -2.10
C PHE A 57 2.61 -11.58 -2.02
N LYS A 58 3.24 -12.47 -2.79
CA LYS A 58 3.14 -13.91 -2.52
C LYS A 58 4.14 -14.27 -1.40
N PRO A 59 3.76 -15.11 -0.43
CA PRO A 59 4.72 -15.67 0.52
C PRO A 59 5.84 -16.42 -0.20
N LYS A 60 7.05 -16.35 0.36
CA LYS A 60 8.15 -17.22 -0.07
C LYS A 60 7.73 -18.68 0.10
N GLY A 61 8.08 -19.51 -0.89
CA GLY A 61 7.94 -20.96 -0.82
C GLY A 61 8.88 -21.58 0.19
#